data_AF-A0A9D5BSY1-F1
#
_entry.id   AF-A0A9D5BSY1-F1
#
_cell.length_a   1.000
_cell.length_b   1.000
_cell.length_c   1.000
_cell.angle_alpha   90.00
_cell.angle_beta   90.00
_cell.angle_gamma   90.00
#
_symmetry.space_group_name_H-M   'P 1'
#
loop_
_entity.id
_entity.type
_entity.pdbx_description
1 polymer ?
#
loop_
_entity_poly.entity_id
_entity_poly.type
_entity_poly.pdbx_seq_one_letter_code
_entity_poly.pdbx_strand_id
1 'polypeptide(L)'
;MFQSKENTPYRPSSSVNMKKMQKMFQNAAEENVRSIRTYVTELKERVAKLQYQKQLLVCQVLELEANEAAGIRKALRREREFLAKRVTSRLSAEERDALYIKWDVPLEGKQRRMQFVNKLWTDPHDAKHIQESAEIVAKLVGFLRKRQHAKGDV
;
A
#
# COMPACT_ATOMS: atom_id res chain seq x y z
N MET A 1 51.76 -76.36 58.95
CA MET A 1 52.06 -75.07 58.28
C MET A 1 52.27 -75.41 56.82
N PHE A 2 51.50 -74.94 55.84
CA PHE A 2 51.18 -73.55 55.54
C PHE A 2 49.76 -73.45 54.97
N GLN A 3 48.98 -72.47 55.44
CA GLN A 3 47.68 -72.11 54.88
C GLN A 3 47.90 -71.26 53.62
N SER A 4 47.41 -71.75 52.47
CA SER A 4 47.28 -70.95 51.26
C SER A 4 46.21 -69.87 51.48
N LYS A 5 46.63 -68.62 51.62
CA LYS A 5 45.71 -67.48 51.64
C LYS A 5 45.55 -66.97 50.21
N GLU A 6 44.42 -67.28 49.60
CA GLU A 6 43.92 -66.58 48.41
C GLU A 6 43.62 -65.13 48.78
N ASN A 7 44.43 -64.21 48.25
CA ASN A 7 44.12 -62.79 48.28
C ASN A 7 43.29 -62.43 47.05
N THR A 8 41.97 -62.54 47.15
CA THR A 8 41.07 -61.82 46.23
C THR A 8 41.19 -60.32 46.52
N PRO A 9 41.53 -59.46 45.53
CA PRO A 9 41.49 -58.03 45.73
C PRO A 9 40.03 -57.62 45.86
N TYR A 10 39.63 -57.21 47.06
CA TYR A 10 38.35 -56.54 47.27
C TYR A 10 38.37 -55.23 46.49
N ARG A 11 37.84 -55.25 45.27
CA ARG A 11 37.62 -54.04 44.48
C ARG A 11 36.61 -53.19 45.27
N PRO A 12 36.94 -51.96 45.67
CA PRO A 12 35.95 -51.06 46.24
C PRO A 12 34.87 -50.87 45.18
N SER A 13 33.70 -51.45 45.40
CA SER A 13 32.55 -51.26 44.52
C SER A 13 32.23 -49.77 44.60
N SER A 14 32.46 -49.04 43.50
CA SER A 14 32.10 -47.64 43.36
C SER A 14 30.58 -47.55 43.29
N SER A 15 29.91 -47.85 44.40
CA SER A 15 28.47 -47.81 44.54
C SER A 15 28.07 -46.35 44.60
N VAL A 16 27.85 -45.76 43.44
CA VAL A 16 27.24 -44.44 43.33
C VAL A 16 25.93 -44.49 44.12
N ASN A 17 25.85 -43.75 45.22
CA ASN A 17 24.69 -43.72 46.10
C ASN A 17 23.46 -43.29 45.26
N MET A 18 22.37 -44.07 45.27
CA MET A 18 21.15 -43.79 44.51
C MET A 18 20.63 -42.36 44.74
N LYS A 19 20.78 -41.83 45.97
CA LYS A 19 20.44 -40.44 46.30
C LYS A 19 21.29 -39.41 45.52
N LYS A 20 22.57 -39.71 45.28
CA LYS A 20 23.47 -38.87 44.48
C LYS A 20 23.08 -38.91 43.00
N MET A 21 22.75 -40.09 42.48
CA MET A 21 22.33 -40.25 41.10
C MET A 21 21.01 -39.49 40.82
N GLN A 22 20.02 -39.65 41.70
CA GLN A 22 18.76 -38.93 41.60
C GLN A 22 18.95 -37.40 41.65
N LYS A 23 19.86 -36.90 42.50
CA LYS A 23 20.21 -35.48 42.56
C LYS A 23 20.86 -34.97 41.27
N MET A 24 21.72 -35.75 40.62
CA MET A 24 22.32 -35.35 39.33
C MET A 24 21.27 -35.26 38.23
N PHE A 25 20.37 -36.25 38.14
CA PHE A 25 19.26 -36.21 37.18
C PHE A 25 18.32 -35.03 37.44
N GLN A 26 18.00 -34.77 38.71
CA GLN A 26 17.17 -33.63 39.12
C GLN A 26 17.80 -32.30 38.69
N ASN A 27 19.10 -32.10 38.98
CA ASN A 27 19.82 -30.90 38.57
C ASN A 27 19.85 -30.71 37.05
N ALA A 28 20.09 -31.79 36.29
CA ALA A 28 20.10 -31.74 34.83
C ALA A 28 18.71 -31.42 34.25
N ALA A 29 17.64 -31.96 34.84
CA ALA A 29 16.28 -31.63 34.46
C ALA A 29 15.94 -30.16 34.75
N GLU A 30 16.36 -29.64 35.90
CA GLU A 30 16.18 -28.23 36.27
C GLU A 30 16.95 -27.27 35.36
N GLU A 31 18.16 -27.65 34.93
CA GLU A 31 18.95 -26.88 33.98
C GLU A 31 18.30 -26.85 32.59
N ASN A 32 17.77 -27.98 32.11
CA ASN A 32 17.00 -28.03 30.87
C ASN A 32 15.76 -27.14 30.93
N VAL A 33 15.00 -27.19 32.02
CA VAL A 33 13.83 -26.32 32.23
C VAL A 33 14.23 -24.84 32.22
N ARG A 34 15.35 -24.50 32.86
CA ARG A 34 15.89 -23.14 32.88
C ARG A 34 16.26 -22.68 31.47
N SER A 35 16.97 -23.51 30.71
CA SER A 35 17.37 -23.24 29.33
C SER A 35 16.17 -23.00 28.42
N ILE A 36 15.15 -23.87 28.49
CA ILE A 36 13.89 -23.71 27.73
C ILE A 36 13.21 -22.39 28.09
N ARG A 37 13.14 -22.04 29.37
CA ARG A 37 12.53 -20.78 29.82
C ARG A 37 13.26 -19.56 29.28
N THR A 38 14.59 -19.58 29.29
CA THR A 38 15.40 -18.52 28.69
C THR A 38 15.10 -18.39 27.20
N TYR A 39 15.13 -19.50 26.47
CA TYR A 39 14.83 -19.51 25.04
C TYR A 39 13.43 -18.97 24.73
N VAL A 40 12.40 -19.38 25.48
CA VAL A 40 11.03 -18.88 25.32
C VAL A 40 10.96 -17.37 25.58
N THR A 41 11.70 -16.86 26.56
CA THR A 41 11.75 -15.41 26.84
C THR A 41 12.37 -14.66 25.66
N GLU A 42 13.51 -15.12 25.16
CA GLU A 42 14.15 -14.52 23.98
C GLU A 42 13.25 -14.58 22.75
N LEU A 43 12.51 -15.68 22.57
CA LEU A 43 11.57 -15.82 21.45
C LEU A 43 10.40 -14.84 21.57
N LYS A 44 9.85 -14.66 22.78
CA LYS A 44 8.80 -13.66 23.04
C LYS A 44 9.29 -12.24 22.74
N GLU A 45 10.52 -11.90 23.13
CA GLU A 45 11.12 -10.61 22.80
C GLU A 45 11.29 -10.42 21.29
N ARG A 46 11.75 -11.45 20.57
CA ARG A 46 11.86 -11.41 19.11
C ARG A 46 10.49 -11.21 18.45
N VAL A 47 9.45 -11.89 18.93
CA VAL A 47 8.08 -11.70 18.43
C VAL A 47 7.59 -10.27 18.68
N ALA A 48 7.82 -9.70 19.86
CA ALA A 48 7.46 -8.32 20.15
C ALA A 48 8.19 -7.32 19.22
N LYS A 49 9.49 -7.54 18.98
CA LYS A 49 10.27 -6.72 18.03
C LYS A 49 9.72 -6.82 16.60
N LEU A 50 9.38 -8.03 16.14
CA LEU A 50 8.76 -8.24 14.83
C LEU A 50 7.38 -7.58 14.73
N GLN A 51 6.58 -7.65 15.79
CA GLN A 51 5.28 -6.98 15.85
C GLN A 51 5.42 -5.45 15.75
N TYR A 52 6.38 -4.86 16.47
CA TYR A 52 6.68 -3.44 16.38
C TYR A 52 7.15 -3.04 14.97
N GLN A 53 8.08 -3.81 14.39
CA GLN A 53 8.54 -3.59 13.01
C GLN A 53 7.39 -3.69 12.01
N LYS A 54 6.49 -4.67 12.17
CA LYS A 54 5.28 -4.79 11.36
C LYS A 54 4.40 -3.53 11.47
N GLN A 55 4.19 -3.01 12.68
CA GLN A 55 3.40 -1.79 12.89
C GLN A 55 4.04 -0.58 12.20
N LEU A 56 5.37 -0.43 12.30
CA LEU A 56 6.09 0.67 11.64
C LEU A 56 5.94 0.60 10.12
N LEU A 57 6.09 -0.59 9.54
CA LEU A 57 5.92 -0.81 8.10
C LEU A 57 4.49 -0.51 7.65
N VAL A 58 3.47 -0.87 8.43
CA VAL A 58 2.06 -0.54 8.11
C VAL A 58 1.88 0.97 8.02
N CYS A 59 2.39 1.76 8.96
CA CYS A 59 2.31 3.21 8.90
C CYS A 59 2.98 3.77 7.64
N GLN A 60 4.18 3.30 7.31
CA GLN A 60 4.93 3.75 6.13
C GLN A 60 4.19 3.46 4.82
N VAL A 61 3.58 2.27 4.70
CA VAL A 61 2.80 1.90 3.51
C VAL A 61 1.58 2.81 3.37
N LEU A 62 0.84 3.04 4.46
CA LEU A 62 -0.32 3.93 4.45
C LEU A 62 0.04 5.38 4.05
N GLU A 63 1.18 5.89 4.53
CA GLU A 63 1.68 7.22 4.16
C GLU A 63 2.03 7.31 2.66
N LEU A 64 2.68 6.28 2.12
CA LEU A 64 3.02 6.20 0.70
C LEU A 64 1.77 6.19 -0.18
N GLU A 65 0.78 5.34 0.15
CA GLU A 65 -0.50 5.27 -0.57
C GLU A 65 -1.26 6.60 -0.51
N ALA A 66 -1.30 7.24 0.66
CA ALA A 66 -1.94 8.53 0.84
C ALA A 66 -1.25 9.64 0.02
N ASN A 67 0.09 9.63 -0.02
CA ASN A 67 0.88 10.60 -0.78
C ASN A 67 0.71 10.41 -2.30
N GLU A 68 0.70 9.17 -2.78
CA GLU A 68 0.42 8.85 -4.18
C GLU A 68 -0.97 9.35 -4.58
N ALA A 69 -2.01 9.01 -3.79
CA ALA A 69 -3.37 9.47 -4.04
C ALA A 69 -3.47 11.01 -4.00
N ALA A 70 -2.73 11.68 -3.11
CA ALA A 70 -2.65 13.14 -3.08
C ALA A 70 -1.97 13.72 -4.33
N GLY A 71 -0.91 13.07 -4.83
CA GLY A 71 -0.24 13.41 -6.08
C GLY A 71 -1.18 13.33 -7.28
N ILE A 72 -1.91 12.22 -7.43
CA ILE A 72 -2.90 12.01 -8.48
C ILE A 72 -4.01 13.08 -8.42
N ARG A 73 -4.57 13.35 -7.23
CA ARG A 73 -5.58 14.41 -7.06
C ARG A 73 -5.06 15.80 -7.45
N LYS A 74 -3.80 16.12 -7.10
CA LYS A 74 -3.16 17.40 -7.49
C LYS A 74 -2.98 17.49 -9.01
N ALA A 75 -2.54 16.43 -9.67
CA ALA A 75 -2.38 16.39 -11.13
C ALA A 75 -3.74 16.57 -11.83
N LEU A 76 -4.75 15.79 -11.45
CA LEU A 76 -6.11 15.89 -11.99
C LEU A 76 -6.69 17.29 -11.81
N ARG A 77 -6.50 17.92 -10.64
CA ARG A 77 -6.95 19.30 -10.41
C ARG A 77 -6.30 20.27 -11.40
N ARG A 78 -4.99 20.16 -11.64
CA ARG A 78 -4.26 21.03 -12.60
C ARG A 78 -4.75 20.83 -14.03
N GLU A 79 -4.99 19.59 -14.43
CA GLU A 79 -5.54 19.27 -15.75
C GLU A 79 -6.94 19.86 -15.95
N ARG A 80 -7.81 19.73 -14.94
CA ARG A 80 -9.15 20.32 -14.96
C ARG A 80 -9.11 21.85 -15.02
N GLU A 81 -8.24 22.49 -14.24
CA GLU A 81 -8.01 23.93 -14.29
C GLU A 81 -7.49 24.37 -15.68
N PHE A 82 -6.60 23.60 -16.28
CA PHE A 82 -6.12 23.83 -17.65
C PHE A 82 -7.27 23.75 -18.67
N LEU A 83 -8.09 22.71 -18.62
CA LEU A 83 -9.25 22.56 -19.52
C LEU A 83 -10.26 23.69 -19.31
N ALA A 84 -10.56 24.08 -18.07
CA ALA A 84 -11.48 25.17 -17.77
C ALA A 84 -10.98 26.52 -18.36
N LYS A 85 -9.66 26.76 -18.35
CA LYS A 85 -9.06 27.91 -19.04
C LYS A 85 -9.24 27.79 -20.56
N ARG A 86 -9.01 26.61 -21.15
CA ARG A 86 -9.18 26.35 -22.59
C ARG A 86 -10.62 26.52 -23.07
N VAL A 87 -11.62 26.17 -22.25
CA VAL A 87 -13.04 26.41 -22.56
C VAL A 87 -13.29 27.87 -22.86
N THR A 88 -12.62 28.79 -22.14
CA THR A 88 -12.79 30.23 -22.36
C THR A 88 -12.02 30.73 -23.57
N SER A 89 -10.83 30.19 -23.84
CA SER A 89 -9.96 30.71 -24.88
C SER A 89 -10.15 30.06 -26.25
N ARG A 90 -10.80 28.90 -26.34
CA ARG A 90 -10.98 28.16 -27.61
C ARG A 90 -12.41 28.04 -28.11
N LEU A 91 -13.41 28.37 -27.29
CA LEU A 91 -14.82 28.25 -27.65
C LEU A 91 -15.50 29.62 -27.62
N SER A 92 -16.43 29.85 -28.55
CA SER A 92 -17.24 31.08 -28.56
C SER A 92 -18.22 31.11 -27.38
N ALA A 93 -18.91 32.24 -27.16
CA ALA A 93 -19.93 32.31 -26.11
C ALA A 93 -21.08 31.33 -26.39
N GLU A 94 -21.54 31.30 -27.63
CA GLU A 94 -22.64 30.45 -28.10
C GLU A 94 -22.29 28.97 -27.99
N GLU A 95 -21.07 28.57 -28.38
CA GLU A 95 -20.59 27.20 -28.24
C GLU A 95 -20.52 26.77 -26.77
N ARG A 96 -20.11 27.67 -25.87
CA ARG A 96 -20.05 27.38 -24.42
C ARG A 96 -21.44 27.21 -23.84
N ASP A 97 -22.37 28.08 -24.17
CA ASP A 97 -23.73 28.03 -23.63
C ASP A 97 -24.47 26.77 -24.14
N ALA A 98 -24.29 26.40 -25.41
CA ALA A 98 -24.81 25.14 -25.94
C ALA A 98 -24.24 23.92 -25.22
N LEU A 99 -22.93 23.92 -24.91
CA LEU A 99 -22.33 22.86 -24.10
C LEU A 99 -22.88 22.84 -22.68
N TYR A 100 -23.02 23.99 -22.03
CA TYR A 100 -23.56 24.03 -20.67
C TYR A 100 -24.99 23.52 -20.62
N ILE A 101 -25.85 23.88 -21.58
CA ILE A 101 -27.21 23.33 -21.68
C ILE A 101 -27.17 21.81 -21.88
N LYS A 102 -26.37 21.32 -22.85
CA LYS A 102 -26.27 19.88 -23.15
C LYS A 102 -25.79 19.06 -21.95
N TRP A 103 -24.85 19.61 -21.18
CA TRP A 103 -24.21 18.95 -20.04
C TRP A 103 -24.89 19.28 -18.71
N ASP A 104 -26.07 19.90 -18.74
CA ASP A 104 -26.86 20.25 -17.56
C ASP A 104 -26.04 21.06 -16.53
N VAL A 105 -25.38 22.10 -17.03
CA VAL A 105 -24.65 23.09 -16.24
C VAL A 105 -25.45 24.39 -16.30
N PRO A 106 -25.93 24.92 -15.16
CA PRO A 106 -26.68 26.18 -15.13
C PRO A 106 -25.88 27.30 -15.80
N LEU A 107 -26.51 28.04 -16.72
CA LEU A 107 -25.89 29.20 -17.40
C LEU A 107 -25.64 30.36 -16.43
N GLU A 108 -26.32 30.39 -15.30
CA GLU A 108 -26.10 31.33 -14.22
C GLU A 108 -25.46 30.60 -13.03
N GLY A 109 -24.35 31.14 -12.52
CA GLY A 109 -23.62 30.51 -11.41
C GLY A 109 -22.12 30.77 -11.44
N LYS A 110 -21.49 30.67 -10.26
CA LYS A 110 -20.03 30.75 -10.12
C LYS A 110 -19.41 29.41 -10.57
N GLN A 111 -18.21 29.44 -11.15
CA GLN A 111 -17.43 28.24 -11.51
C GLN A 111 -18.04 27.31 -12.58
N ARG A 112 -18.98 27.77 -13.42
CA ARG A 112 -19.62 26.94 -14.49
C ARG A 112 -18.63 26.14 -15.34
N ARG A 113 -17.51 26.76 -15.72
CA ARG A 113 -16.42 26.11 -16.45
C ARG A 113 -15.87 24.89 -15.73
N MET A 114 -15.67 25.01 -14.42
CA MET A 114 -15.16 23.92 -13.60
C MET A 114 -16.21 22.84 -13.42
N GLN A 115 -17.48 23.21 -13.23
CA GLN A 115 -18.59 22.26 -13.16
C GLN A 115 -18.70 21.44 -14.44
N PHE A 116 -18.67 22.10 -15.60
CA PHE A 116 -18.64 21.46 -16.91
C PHE A 116 -17.47 20.48 -17.04
N VAL A 117 -16.24 20.92 -16.76
CA VAL A 117 -15.05 20.07 -16.86
C VAL A 117 -15.11 18.88 -15.90
N ASN A 118 -15.69 19.04 -14.72
CA ASN A 118 -15.90 17.94 -13.77
C ASN A 118 -16.86 16.88 -14.33
N LYS A 119 -17.82 17.25 -15.18
CA LYS A 119 -18.80 16.31 -15.76
C LYS A 119 -18.24 15.44 -16.88
N LEU A 120 -17.16 15.84 -17.57
CA LEU A 120 -16.60 15.12 -18.73
C LEU A 120 -16.17 13.67 -18.43
N TRP A 121 -15.91 13.32 -17.18
CA TRP A 121 -15.43 11.97 -16.81
C TRP A 121 -16.24 11.40 -15.65
N THR A 122 -17.55 11.66 -15.63
CA THR A 122 -18.44 11.22 -14.55
C THR A 122 -19.01 9.83 -14.79
N ASP A 123 -19.24 9.47 -16.05
CA ASP A 123 -19.71 8.14 -16.42
C ASP A 123 -18.67 7.40 -17.26
N PRO A 124 -17.83 6.54 -16.64
CA PRO A 124 -16.83 5.76 -17.35
C PRO A 124 -17.38 4.47 -17.98
N HIS A 125 -18.68 4.19 -17.87
CA HIS A 125 -19.30 2.99 -18.44
C HIS A 125 -20.21 3.32 -19.64
N ASP A 126 -20.61 4.59 -19.80
CA ASP A 126 -21.27 5.07 -21.01
C ASP A 126 -20.26 5.43 -22.11
N ALA A 127 -20.13 4.56 -23.11
CA ALA A 127 -19.27 4.77 -24.27
C ALA A 127 -19.57 6.07 -25.03
N LYS A 128 -20.85 6.49 -25.08
CA LYS A 128 -21.25 7.74 -25.74
C LYS A 128 -20.75 8.94 -24.93
N HIS A 129 -20.92 8.92 -23.61
CA HIS A 129 -20.38 9.95 -22.72
C HIS A 129 -18.86 10.10 -22.90
N ILE A 130 -18.13 8.99 -22.88
CA ILE A 130 -16.67 8.98 -23.06
C ILE A 130 -16.28 9.58 -24.41
N GLN A 131 -16.95 9.17 -25.48
CA GLN A 131 -16.66 9.67 -26.82
C GLN A 131 -16.89 11.19 -26.92
N GLU A 132 -18.06 11.67 -26.49
CA GLU A 132 -18.40 13.09 -26.55
C GLU A 132 -17.42 13.93 -25.71
N SER A 133 -17.04 13.44 -24.53
CA SER A 133 -16.03 14.07 -23.68
C SER A 133 -14.67 14.14 -24.34
N ALA A 134 -14.24 13.05 -24.98
CA ALA A 134 -12.96 12.99 -25.69
C ALA A 134 -12.92 13.99 -26.87
N GLU A 135 -14.01 14.12 -27.63
CA GLU A 135 -14.13 15.09 -28.72
C GLU A 135 -14.02 16.54 -28.21
N ILE A 136 -14.69 16.86 -27.11
CA ILE A 136 -14.59 18.17 -26.45
C ILE A 136 -13.15 18.43 -26.01
N VAL A 137 -12.51 17.49 -25.31
CA VAL A 137 -11.12 17.63 -24.86
C VAL A 137 -10.17 17.80 -26.05
N ALA A 138 -10.34 17.03 -27.12
CA ALA A 138 -9.53 17.15 -28.32
C ALA A 138 -9.66 18.54 -28.97
N LYS A 139 -10.88 19.12 -28.97
CA LYS A 139 -11.11 20.51 -29.40
C LYS A 139 -10.43 21.53 -28.46
N LEU A 140 -10.52 21.34 -27.14
CA LEU A 140 -9.93 22.24 -26.14
C LEU A 140 -8.39 22.21 -26.11
N VAL A 141 -7.78 21.05 -26.30
CA VAL A 141 -6.32 20.89 -26.36
C VAL A 141 -5.79 21.34 -27.73
N GLY A 142 -6.62 21.30 -28.77
CA GLY A 142 -6.30 21.79 -30.11
C GLY A 142 -5.86 20.72 -31.10
N PHE A 143 -6.14 19.45 -30.80
CA PHE A 143 -5.94 18.34 -31.74
C PHE A 143 -6.89 18.44 -32.94
N LEU A 144 -8.10 18.99 -32.74
CA LEU A 144 -9.04 19.34 -33.80
C LEU A 144 -8.75 20.75 -34.37
N ARG A 145 -7.60 20.93 -35.04
CA ARG A 145 -7.46 22.03 -36.03
C ARG A 145 -8.36 21.67 -37.22
N LYS A 146 -9.37 22.50 -37.48
CA LYS A 146 -10.37 22.33 -38.54
C LYS A 146 -9.72 21.90 -39.86
N ARG A 147 -10.17 20.77 -40.41
CA ARG A 147 -10.22 20.56 -41.85
C ARG A 147 -11.18 21.63 -42.39
N GLN A 148 -10.74 22.37 -43.42
CA GLN A 148 -11.49 23.31 -44.29
C GLN A 148 -11.27 24.83 -44.08
N HIS A 149 -10.36 25.39 -44.87
CA HIS A 149 -10.63 26.47 -45.83
C HIS A 149 -9.56 26.40 -46.93
N ALA A 150 -9.80 25.60 -47.96
CA ALA A 150 -9.22 25.83 -49.28
C ALA A 150 -10.42 26.02 -50.21
N LYS A 151 -10.86 27.28 -50.29
CA LYS A 151 -11.78 27.74 -51.32
C LYS A 151 -10.91 27.87 -52.58
N GLY A 152 -10.99 26.89 -53.47
CA GLY A 152 -10.38 26.98 -54.79
C GLY A 152 -11.37 27.69 -55.70
N ASP A 153 -11.23 29.01 -55.80
CA ASP A 153 -11.71 29.75 -56.96
C ASP A 153 -10.68 29.55 -58.09
N VAL A 154 -11.08 28.88 -59.18
CA VAL A 154 -10.62 29.13 -60.56
C VAL A 154 -11.82 28.90 -61.47
#